data_AF-A0A956KDK4-F1
#
_entry.id   AF-A0A956KDK4-F1
#
_cell.length_a   1.000
_cell.length_b   1.000
_cell.length_c   1.000
_cell.angle_alpha   90.00
_cell.angle_beta   90.00
_cell.angle_gamma   90.00
#
_symmetry.space_group_name_H-M   'P 1'
#
loop_
_entity.id
_entity.type
_entity.pdbx_description
1 polymer ?
#
loop_
_entity_poly.entity_id
_entity_poly.type
_entity_poly.pdbx_seq_one_letter_code
_entity_poly.pdbx_strand_id
1 'polypeptide(L)'
;LVEYWEQDPCSGGYGYGERKYMVDGMTVMNPAFGATAAELRVTVEAQFAVGEYEIVILSAEDSLGLDTWLRERGYNIPAGAAAALRPYIHKGMKFFVAKVDVKKVKRDAAGRVTLSPLRFHYDSPTFSLPVRLGLLNSSGAQELIIHILSRAVRYQVANYKNVAAPTNVDVTDATRDDFARFYAALFDRVVREDPGAVVTEYAWDASTCDPCPVEPLDVGELATLGLDVLPSYRRWFARPHEASEAEAVAAQLVLTRLHARYSAASLGEDLVFQAATPIVGGRETFADDGVTIERGARPDPSGSNNFQTRFVIRHRWTGAITCPEPRRGRWGGPPGGGAPPATQASAGELAVTERDAPLERYLVDAARSTHAPLLRKDRVPAPEPIRGCRVSDSGLAGLAGFALVGLVALGRRRTRRA
;
A
#
# COMPACT_ATOMS: atom_id res chain seq x y z
N LEU A 1 2.18 -0.29 -16.38
CA LEU A 1 2.22 0.32 -17.73
C LEU A 1 0.87 0.08 -18.40
N VAL A 2 0.32 1.04 -19.14
CA VAL A 2 -0.89 0.88 -19.95
C VAL A 2 -0.65 1.37 -21.37
N GLU A 3 -1.49 0.91 -22.29
CA GLU A 3 -1.43 1.29 -23.70
C GLU A 3 -2.79 1.77 -24.16
N TYR A 4 -2.78 2.86 -24.92
CA TYR A 4 -3.98 3.38 -25.56
C TYR A 4 -3.76 3.55 -27.05
N TRP A 5 -4.81 3.23 -27.81
CA TRP A 5 -4.87 3.46 -29.24
C TRP A 5 -5.84 4.59 -29.52
N GLU A 6 -5.43 5.49 -30.40
CA GLU A 6 -6.33 6.50 -30.92
C GLU A 6 -7.44 5.79 -31.70
N GLN A 7 -8.68 6.03 -31.29
CA GLN A 7 -9.86 5.49 -31.94
C GLN A 7 -10.01 6.11 -33.33
N ASP A 8 -10.75 5.44 -34.21
CA ASP A 8 -11.08 5.98 -35.53
C ASP A 8 -11.64 7.41 -35.36
N PRO A 9 -10.93 8.45 -35.85
CA PRO A 9 -11.32 9.85 -35.70
C PRO A 9 -12.69 10.17 -36.34
N CYS A 10 -13.23 9.23 -37.11
CA CYS A 10 -14.51 9.33 -37.81
C CYS A 10 -15.63 8.48 -37.19
N SER A 11 -15.39 7.72 -36.11
CA SER A 11 -16.37 6.80 -35.50
C SER A 11 -17.21 7.42 -34.36
N GLY A 12 -18.49 7.03 -34.26
CA GLY A 12 -19.36 7.27 -33.11
C GLY A 12 -19.20 6.16 -32.06
N GLY A 13 -19.10 6.51 -30.77
CA GLY A 13 -18.56 5.62 -29.72
C GLY A 13 -19.39 4.37 -29.36
N TYR A 14 -18.69 3.28 -29.02
CA TYR A 14 -19.28 2.05 -28.48
C TYR A 14 -18.69 1.71 -27.09
N GLY A 15 -19.56 1.27 -26.18
CA GLY A 15 -19.24 0.86 -24.80
C GLY A 15 -18.86 -0.62 -24.68
N TYR A 16 -18.01 -0.92 -23.69
CA TYR A 16 -17.46 -2.26 -23.42
C TYR A 16 -18.47 -3.18 -22.69
N GLY A 17 -18.45 -4.48 -23.03
CA GLY A 17 -19.23 -5.54 -22.39
C GLY A 17 -18.34 -6.62 -21.75
N GLU A 18 -18.70 -7.04 -20.54
CA GLU A 18 -17.95 -7.97 -19.67
C GLU A 18 -18.24 -9.45 -19.96
N ARG A 19 -17.26 -10.34 -19.70
CA ARG A 19 -17.41 -11.81 -19.62
C ARG A 19 -16.69 -12.37 -18.39
N LYS A 20 -17.32 -13.33 -17.68
CA LYS A 20 -16.83 -14.03 -16.47
C LYS A 20 -16.40 -15.49 -16.75
N TYR A 21 -15.45 -16.00 -15.98
CA TYR A 21 -15.11 -17.43 -15.84
C TYR A 21 -14.99 -17.84 -14.35
N MET A 22 -15.19 -19.12 -14.02
CA MET A 22 -15.17 -19.74 -12.67
C MET A 22 -14.07 -20.80 -12.52
N VAL A 23 -13.53 -21.01 -11.31
CA VAL A 23 -12.79 -22.23 -10.88
C VAL A 23 -12.98 -22.52 -9.37
N ASP A 24 -12.95 -23.81 -9.01
CA ASP A 24 -13.19 -24.49 -7.72
C ASP A 24 -11.88 -24.84 -6.94
N GLY A 25 -11.97 -25.12 -5.63
CA GLY A 25 -10.83 -25.11 -4.67
C GLY A 25 -10.36 -26.44 -4.03
N MET A 26 -9.49 -26.36 -2.99
CA MET A 26 -9.20 -27.41 -1.96
C MET A 26 -8.36 -26.87 -0.75
N THR A 27 -8.47 -27.49 0.43
CA THR A 27 -8.01 -27.10 1.81
C THR A 27 -6.83 -27.93 2.39
N VAL A 28 -6.21 -27.51 3.54
CA VAL A 28 -5.94 -28.28 4.81
C VAL A 28 -5.12 -27.49 5.88
N MET A 29 -5.31 -27.88 7.16
CA MET A 29 -5.02 -27.31 8.51
C MET A 29 -3.57 -27.33 9.10
N ASN A 30 -3.45 -26.61 10.23
CA ASN A 30 -2.32 -26.37 11.16
C ASN A 30 -2.42 -27.25 12.45
N PRO A 31 -1.36 -27.42 13.28
CA PRO A 31 -1.44 -26.91 14.67
C PRO A 31 -0.09 -26.49 15.37
N ALA A 32 -0.26 -25.90 16.57
CA ALA A 32 0.71 -25.23 17.46
C ALA A 32 1.40 -26.12 18.54
N PHE A 33 2.41 -25.58 19.26
CA PHE A 33 2.55 -25.45 20.75
C PHE A 33 4.01 -25.23 21.25
N GLY A 34 4.17 -24.39 22.30
CA GLY A 34 5.02 -24.69 23.50
C GLY A 34 6.41 -24.01 23.69
N ALA A 35 6.56 -23.22 24.76
CA ALA A 35 7.79 -22.57 25.28
C ALA A 35 8.61 -23.51 26.22
N THR A 36 9.80 -23.24 26.81
CA THR A 36 10.50 -22.07 27.39
C THR A 36 12.00 -22.40 27.57
N ALA A 37 12.87 -21.41 27.85
CA ALA A 37 13.84 -21.44 28.97
C ALA A 37 14.74 -20.18 28.99
N ALA A 38 14.98 -19.68 30.20
CA ALA A 38 15.76 -18.49 30.52
C ALA A 38 17.25 -18.80 30.73
N GLU A 39 18.09 -17.77 30.51
CA GLU A 39 18.99 -17.19 31.52
C GLU A 39 20.00 -16.24 30.83
N LEU A 40 19.56 -15.01 30.50
CA LEU A 40 20.45 -13.87 30.18
C LEU A 40 19.70 -12.51 30.31
N ARG A 41 18.82 -12.28 31.30
CA ARG A 41 17.91 -11.08 31.33
C ARG A 41 17.20 -10.78 29.99
N VAL A 42 17.07 -11.86 29.22
CA VAL A 42 16.44 -11.99 27.92
C VAL A 42 15.48 -13.15 28.13
N THR A 43 14.20 -12.89 27.92
CA THR A 43 13.12 -13.86 28.12
C THR A 43 12.70 -14.40 26.76
N VAL A 44 12.74 -15.72 26.60
CA VAL A 44 12.17 -16.39 25.43
C VAL A 44 10.65 -16.48 25.61
N GLU A 45 9.92 -15.69 24.84
CA GLU A 45 8.46 -15.59 24.85
C GLU A 45 7.81 -16.75 24.07
N ALA A 46 8.42 -17.16 22.96
CA ALA A 46 8.00 -18.29 22.15
C ALA A 46 9.17 -18.79 21.30
N GLN A 47 9.16 -20.09 20.98
CA GLN A 47 10.11 -20.69 20.04
C GLN A 47 9.40 -21.77 19.22
N PHE A 48 9.55 -21.74 17.90
CA PHE A 48 8.96 -22.72 17.00
C PHE A 48 9.65 -22.72 15.64
N ALA A 49 9.50 -23.79 14.86
CA ALA A 49 9.99 -23.84 13.48
C ALA A 49 8.82 -23.74 12.49
N VAL A 50 9.00 -23.01 11.39
CA VAL A 50 8.01 -22.87 10.31
C VAL A 50 8.73 -22.68 8.98
N GLY A 51 8.43 -23.52 7.99
CA GLY A 51 9.13 -23.50 6.69
C GLY A 51 10.65 -23.70 6.84
N GLU A 52 11.42 -22.77 6.28
CA GLU A 52 12.88 -22.69 6.40
C GLU A 52 13.38 -21.98 7.68
N TYR A 53 12.48 -21.57 8.58
CA TYR A 53 12.82 -20.75 9.73
C TYR A 53 12.78 -21.48 11.06
N GLU A 54 13.76 -21.19 11.91
CA GLU A 54 13.69 -21.38 13.37
C GLU A 54 13.41 -20.01 14.00
N ILE A 55 12.23 -19.86 14.59
CA ILE A 55 11.76 -18.60 15.19
C ILE A 55 11.96 -18.61 16.70
N VAL A 56 12.47 -17.51 17.23
CA VAL A 56 12.49 -17.21 18.66
C VAL A 56 11.96 -15.79 18.88
N ILE A 57 10.96 -15.63 19.73
CA ILE A 57 10.46 -14.33 20.16
C ILE A 57 11.09 -14.02 21.51
N LEU A 58 11.75 -12.87 21.63
CA LEU A 58 12.49 -12.46 22.82
C LEU A 58 11.91 -11.17 23.40
N SER A 59 11.95 -11.01 24.71
CA SER A 59 11.93 -9.70 25.38
C SER A 59 13.24 -9.51 26.14
N ALA A 60 13.69 -8.28 26.32
CA ALA A 60 14.95 -7.97 27.00
C ALA A 60 14.79 -6.72 27.86
N GLU A 61 15.41 -6.72 29.04
CA GLU A 61 15.45 -5.54 29.93
C GLU A 61 16.68 -4.66 29.66
N ASP A 62 17.71 -5.23 29.03
CA ASP A 62 18.98 -4.56 28.72
C ASP A 62 19.51 -4.94 27.32
N SER A 63 20.07 -3.93 26.64
CA SER A 63 20.57 -4.05 25.26
C SER A 63 21.86 -4.85 25.13
N LEU A 64 22.72 -4.83 26.15
CA LEU A 64 23.96 -5.60 26.16
C LEU A 64 23.66 -7.09 26.41
N GLY A 65 22.68 -7.40 27.27
CA GLY A 65 22.17 -8.76 27.48
C GLY A 65 21.63 -9.40 26.21
N LEU A 66 20.81 -8.66 25.43
CA LEU A 66 20.30 -9.15 24.14
C LEU A 66 21.41 -9.36 23.09
N ASP A 67 22.34 -8.42 22.95
CA ASP A 67 23.49 -8.56 22.04
C ASP A 67 24.36 -9.77 22.41
N THR A 68 24.63 -9.96 23.72
CA THR A 68 25.40 -11.10 24.23
C THR A 68 24.68 -12.42 23.94
N TRP A 69 23.39 -12.53 24.22
CA TRP A 69 22.59 -13.73 23.93
C TRP A 69 22.63 -14.11 22.45
N LEU A 70 22.51 -13.12 21.56
CA LEU A 70 22.59 -13.35 20.11
C LEU A 70 23.98 -13.85 19.70
N ARG A 71 25.06 -13.25 20.22
CA ARG A 71 26.43 -13.68 19.88
C ARG A 71 26.74 -15.09 20.39
N GLU A 72 26.34 -15.42 21.62
CA GLU A 72 26.54 -16.76 22.20
C GLU A 72 25.80 -17.85 21.41
N ARG A 73 24.67 -17.50 20.78
CA ARG A 73 23.90 -18.40 19.91
C ARG A 73 24.36 -18.41 18.45
N GLY A 74 25.51 -17.79 18.17
CA GLY A 74 26.18 -17.82 16.87
C GLY A 74 25.56 -16.90 15.82
N TYR A 75 24.73 -15.92 16.22
CA TYR A 75 24.23 -14.92 15.30
C TYR A 75 25.35 -13.93 14.92
N ASN A 76 25.44 -13.60 13.63
CA ASN A 76 26.37 -12.59 13.16
C ASN A 76 25.78 -11.19 13.41
N ILE A 77 26.19 -10.57 14.52
CA ILE A 77 25.69 -9.26 14.95
C ILE A 77 26.74 -8.17 14.65
N PRO A 78 26.42 -7.16 13.82
CA PRO A 78 27.34 -6.09 13.47
C PRO A 78 27.73 -5.25 14.70
N ALA A 79 28.86 -4.56 14.61
CA ALA A 79 29.27 -3.62 15.64
C ALA A 79 28.22 -2.49 15.79
N GLY A 80 27.97 -2.06 17.03
CA GLY A 80 26.99 -1.01 17.32
C GLY A 80 25.53 -1.48 17.45
N ALA A 81 25.25 -2.79 17.32
CA ALA A 81 23.89 -3.33 17.46
C ALA A 81 23.26 -3.04 18.83
N ALA A 82 24.01 -3.16 19.94
CA ALA A 82 23.50 -2.84 21.27
C ALA A 82 22.95 -1.40 21.36
N ALA A 83 23.67 -0.41 20.80
CA ALA A 83 23.22 0.99 20.78
C ALA A 83 21.95 1.19 19.95
N ALA A 84 21.82 0.44 18.84
CA ALA A 84 20.64 0.48 17.99
C ALA A 84 19.44 -0.28 18.57
N LEU A 85 19.66 -1.33 19.37
CA LEU A 85 18.60 -2.11 20.04
C LEU A 85 18.00 -1.37 21.25
N ARG A 86 18.81 -0.55 21.93
CA ARG A 86 18.44 0.15 23.17
C ARG A 86 17.12 0.95 23.09
N PRO A 87 16.83 1.75 22.04
CA PRO A 87 15.55 2.47 21.95
C PRO A 87 14.33 1.55 21.90
N TYR A 88 14.45 0.38 21.27
CA TYR A 88 13.37 -0.60 21.17
C TYR A 88 13.11 -1.30 22.51
N ILE A 89 14.19 -1.60 23.25
CA ILE A 89 14.12 -2.15 24.61
C ILE A 89 13.44 -1.16 25.56
N HIS A 90 13.81 0.11 25.54
CA HIS A 90 13.16 1.13 26.37
C HIS A 90 11.68 1.33 26.02
N LYS A 91 11.28 1.03 24.78
CA LYS A 91 9.86 1.01 24.35
C LYS A 91 9.13 -0.29 24.73
N GLY A 92 9.80 -1.23 25.40
CA GLY A 92 9.22 -2.53 25.79
C GLY A 92 8.93 -3.45 24.60
N MET A 93 9.59 -3.24 23.46
CA MET A 93 9.35 -4.04 22.27
C MET A 93 9.93 -5.46 22.41
N LYS A 94 9.24 -6.42 21.78
CA LYS A 94 9.72 -7.79 21.62
C LYS A 94 10.53 -7.92 20.33
N PHE A 95 11.50 -8.82 20.32
CA PHE A 95 12.37 -9.11 19.19
C PHE A 95 11.98 -10.43 18.55
N PHE A 96 11.51 -10.38 17.31
CA PHE A 96 11.24 -11.55 16.50
C PHE A 96 12.53 -11.95 15.78
N VAL A 97 13.17 -13.03 16.22
CA VAL A 97 14.42 -13.54 15.64
C VAL A 97 14.09 -14.73 14.76
N ALA A 98 14.40 -14.62 13.47
CA ALA A 98 14.23 -15.69 12.50
C ALA A 98 15.59 -16.17 12.00
N LYS A 99 15.96 -17.40 12.38
CA LYS A 99 17.16 -18.06 11.88
C LYS A 99 16.80 -18.91 10.66
N VAL A 100 17.55 -18.73 9.57
CA VAL A 100 17.29 -19.41 8.28
C VAL A 100 18.10 -20.69 8.18
N ASP A 101 17.43 -21.80 7.88
CA ASP A 101 18.07 -23.05 7.52
C ASP A 101 18.45 -23.05 6.02
N VAL A 102 19.73 -22.77 5.75
CA VAL A 102 20.28 -22.69 4.38
C VAL A 102 20.21 -24.01 3.61
N LYS A 103 19.90 -25.14 4.26
CA LYS A 103 19.69 -26.42 3.58
C LYS A 103 18.28 -26.53 2.97
N LYS A 104 17.34 -25.72 3.45
CA LYS A 104 15.93 -25.72 3.02
C LYS A 104 15.62 -24.63 1.99
N VAL A 105 16.52 -23.67 1.82
CA VAL A 105 16.31 -22.57 0.87
C VAL A 105 16.64 -22.97 -0.56
N LYS A 106 15.88 -22.43 -1.52
CA LYS A 106 16.16 -22.59 -2.94
C LYS A 106 17.03 -21.43 -3.43
N ARG A 107 17.95 -21.73 -4.34
CA ARG A 107 18.79 -20.75 -5.02
C ARG A 107 18.38 -20.66 -6.48
N ASP A 108 18.33 -19.45 -7.02
CA ASP A 108 18.16 -19.26 -8.45
C ASP A 108 19.48 -19.45 -9.21
N ALA A 109 19.44 -19.29 -10.54
CA ALA A 109 20.61 -19.43 -11.41
C ALA A 109 21.73 -18.41 -11.10
N ALA A 110 21.39 -17.27 -10.50
CA ALA A 110 22.35 -16.25 -10.05
C ALA A 110 22.84 -16.50 -8.61
N GLY A 111 22.44 -17.62 -7.98
CA GLY A 111 22.80 -17.98 -6.62
C GLY A 111 22.03 -17.23 -5.52
N ARG A 112 21.04 -16.41 -5.90
CA ARG A 112 20.21 -15.63 -4.99
C ARG A 112 19.23 -16.56 -4.26
N VAL A 113 18.97 -16.24 -3.00
CA VAL A 113 18.03 -16.98 -2.17
C VAL A 113 16.75 -16.16 -2.02
N THR A 114 15.63 -16.76 -2.37
CA THR A 114 14.30 -16.22 -2.07
C THR A 114 13.77 -16.93 -0.83
N LEU A 115 13.38 -16.15 0.18
CA LEU A 115 12.80 -16.68 1.42
C LEU A 115 11.28 -16.54 1.42
N SER A 116 10.60 -17.46 2.08
CA SER A 116 9.16 -17.44 2.30
C SER A 116 8.76 -16.22 3.14
N PRO A 117 7.69 -15.50 2.80
CA PRO A 117 7.23 -14.38 3.61
C PRO A 117 6.88 -14.81 5.05
N LEU A 118 7.26 -13.97 6.02
CA LEU A 118 6.86 -14.15 7.41
C LEU A 118 5.61 -13.34 7.72
N ARG A 119 4.60 -14.00 8.27
CA ARG A 119 3.35 -13.37 8.70
C ARG A 119 3.21 -13.46 10.22
N PHE A 120 3.05 -12.31 10.86
CA PHE A 120 2.78 -12.19 12.29
C PHE A 120 1.85 -10.99 12.55
N HIS A 121 1.17 -10.99 13.70
CA HIS A 121 0.31 -9.89 14.13
C HIS A 121 0.55 -9.59 15.60
N TYR A 122 0.36 -8.33 15.98
CA TYR A 122 0.46 -7.87 17.35
C TYR A 122 -0.38 -6.60 17.50
N ASP A 123 -0.86 -6.36 18.71
CA ASP A 123 -1.55 -5.13 19.05
C ASP A 123 -0.52 -4.06 19.46
N SER A 124 -0.69 -2.84 18.97
CA SER A 124 0.16 -1.70 19.32
C SER A 124 -0.65 -0.42 19.35
N PRO A 125 -0.41 0.48 20.34
CA PRO A 125 -1.02 1.80 20.35
C PRO A 125 -0.46 2.72 19.26
N THR A 126 0.69 2.37 18.67
CA THR A 126 1.35 3.14 17.62
C THR A 126 1.52 2.29 16.36
N PHE A 127 1.06 2.80 15.23
CA PHE A 127 1.29 2.15 13.94
C PHE A 127 2.63 2.61 13.37
N SER A 128 3.66 1.77 13.49
CA SER A 128 5.02 2.08 13.04
C SER A 128 5.73 0.85 12.50
N LEU A 129 6.71 1.05 11.63
CA LEU A 129 7.55 0.01 11.07
C LEU A 129 9.01 0.23 11.53
N PRO A 130 9.53 -0.62 12.43
CA PRO A 130 10.93 -0.61 12.83
C PRO A 130 11.84 -1.01 11.67
N VAL A 131 12.63 -0.07 11.16
CA VAL A 131 13.50 -0.27 9.98
C VAL A 131 14.98 -0.03 10.29
N ARG A 132 15.30 0.67 11.40
CA ARG A 132 16.69 1.05 11.68
C ARG A 132 17.60 -0.13 11.95
N LEU A 133 17.07 -1.23 12.51
CA LEU A 133 17.87 -2.44 12.74
C LEU A 133 18.40 -3.06 11.44
N GLY A 134 17.65 -2.94 10.34
CA GLY A 134 18.07 -3.40 9.03
C GLY A 134 19.28 -2.62 8.47
N LEU A 135 19.48 -1.37 8.91
CA LEU A 135 20.58 -0.53 8.43
C LEU A 135 21.94 -0.97 8.92
N LEU A 136 22.02 -1.62 10.09
CA LEU A 136 23.29 -2.11 10.64
C LEU A 136 23.95 -3.17 9.75
N ASN A 137 23.14 -3.91 8.99
CA ASN A 137 23.60 -4.95 8.07
C ASN A 137 23.60 -4.49 6.61
N SER A 138 23.26 -3.21 6.35
CA SER A 138 23.17 -2.69 4.99
C SER A 138 24.54 -2.39 4.40
N SER A 139 24.80 -2.84 3.18
CA SER A 139 25.94 -2.40 2.39
C SER A 139 25.68 -1.11 1.60
N GLY A 140 24.48 -0.53 1.70
CA GLY A 140 24.09 0.66 0.95
C GLY A 140 22.66 1.13 1.20
N ALA A 141 22.03 1.68 0.17
CA ALA A 141 20.61 2.03 0.20
C ALA A 141 19.73 0.77 0.07
N GLN A 142 18.61 0.75 0.77
CA GLN A 142 17.61 -0.31 0.75
C GLN A 142 16.32 0.20 0.11
N GLU A 143 15.69 -0.63 -0.72
CA GLU A 143 14.32 -0.42 -1.19
C GLU A 143 13.35 -1.01 -0.17
N LEU A 144 12.29 -0.27 0.15
CA LEU A 144 11.23 -0.72 1.03
C LEU A 144 9.88 -0.38 0.41
N ILE A 145 9.13 -1.43 0.10
CA ILE A 145 7.77 -1.34 -0.40
C ILE A 145 6.84 -1.74 0.73
N ILE A 146 5.87 -0.88 1.03
CA ILE A 146 4.94 -1.04 2.13
C ILE A 146 3.54 -1.05 1.54
N HIS A 147 2.79 -2.11 1.83
CA HIS A 147 1.37 -2.20 1.53
C HIS A 147 0.60 -2.07 2.83
N ILE A 148 -0.34 -1.12 2.89
CA ILE A 148 -1.21 -0.91 4.05
C ILE A 148 -2.64 -1.12 3.58
N LEU A 149 -3.33 -2.07 4.20
CA LEU A 149 -4.77 -2.25 4.08
C LEU A 149 -5.45 -1.65 5.30
N SER A 150 -6.38 -0.73 5.08
CA SER A 150 -7.10 -0.04 6.15
C SER A 150 -8.53 0.29 5.76
N ARG A 151 -9.43 0.35 6.75
CA ARG A 151 -10.83 0.69 6.49
C ARG A 151 -10.97 2.16 6.07
N ALA A 152 -11.54 2.40 4.90
CA ALA A 152 -11.95 3.69 4.33
C ALA A 152 -10.88 4.79 4.12
N VAL A 153 -9.75 4.75 4.82
CA VAL A 153 -8.70 5.78 4.76
C VAL A 153 -7.41 5.20 4.21
N ARG A 154 -6.64 6.03 3.49
CA ARG A 154 -5.24 5.70 3.16
C ARG A 154 -4.32 6.09 4.31
N TYR A 155 -3.11 5.55 4.29
CA TYR A 155 -2.05 5.94 5.23
C TYR A 155 -0.91 6.67 4.54
N GLN A 156 -0.13 7.40 5.33
CA GLN A 156 1.10 8.04 4.92
C GLN A 156 2.07 8.06 6.11
N VAL A 157 3.33 8.39 5.89
CA VAL A 157 4.29 8.51 7.00
C VAL A 157 4.12 9.87 7.71
N ALA A 158 4.19 9.87 9.03
CA ALA A 158 3.98 11.05 9.87
C ALA A 158 5.25 11.86 10.09
N ASN A 159 6.40 11.19 10.07
CA ASN A 159 7.70 11.75 10.44
C ASN A 159 8.67 11.92 9.26
N TYR A 160 8.17 11.74 8.03
CA TYR A 160 8.92 11.96 6.80
C TYR A 160 8.07 12.72 5.79
N LYS A 161 8.72 13.30 4.78
CA LYS A 161 8.03 13.95 3.68
C LYS A 161 7.26 12.90 2.87
N ASN A 162 6.04 13.23 2.44
CA ASN A 162 5.25 12.38 1.56
C ASN A 162 5.14 13.05 0.19
N VAL A 163 5.35 12.27 -0.86
CA VAL A 163 5.14 12.71 -2.25
C VAL A 163 4.35 11.62 -2.97
N ALA A 164 3.57 11.97 -3.99
CA ALA A 164 2.96 10.99 -4.88
C ALA A 164 3.88 10.77 -6.08
N ALA A 165 3.92 9.55 -6.59
CA ALA A 165 4.61 9.27 -7.85
C ALA A 165 3.96 10.05 -9.01
N PRO A 166 4.75 10.50 -10.01
CA PRO A 166 4.20 11.03 -11.26
C PRO A 166 3.26 10.02 -11.91
N THR A 167 2.16 10.49 -12.50
CA THR A 167 1.15 9.64 -13.14
C THR A 167 0.71 10.20 -14.49
N ASN A 168 0.02 9.40 -15.30
CA ASN A 168 -0.31 9.67 -16.71
C ASN A 168 0.89 10.20 -17.52
N VAL A 169 2.08 9.64 -17.28
CA VAL A 169 3.29 10.04 -18.00
C VAL A 169 3.36 9.27 -19.32
N ASP A 170 3.39 10.00 -20.43
CA ASP A 170 3.56 9.39 -21.75
C ASP A 170 5.00 8.87 -21.92
N VAL A 171 5.10 7.58 -22.23
CA VAL A 171 6.35 6.85 -22.37
C VAL A 171 6.48 6.21 -23.75
N THR A 172 7.72 5.97 -24.18
CA THR A 172 8.05 5.30 -25.44
C THR A 172 7.83 3.79 -25.35
N ASP A 173 7.79 3.11 -26.49
CA ASP A 173 7.72 1.64 -26.54
C ASP A 173 8.87 0.94 -25.81
N ALA A 174 10.06 1.56 -25.71
CA ALA A 174 11.20 0.99 -24.99
C ALA A 174 10.90 0.70 -23.51
N THR A 175 9.91 1.40 -22.93
CA THR A 175 9.48 1.22 -21.54
C THR A 175 8.77 -0.11 -21.31
N ARG A 176 8.17 -0.69 -22.35
CA ARG A 176 7.53 -2.00 -22.31
C ARG A 176 8.52 -3.11 -21.96
N ASP A 177 9.67 -3.09 -22.64
CA ASP A 177 10.68 -4.15 -22.53
C ASP A 177 11.62 -3.96 -21.35
N ASP A 178 11.65 -2.75 -20.77
CA ASP A 178 12.61 -2.36 -19.75
C ASP A 178 11.96 -1.53 -18.62
N PHE A 179 10.75 -1.95 -18.23
CA PHE A 179 9.92 -1.21 -17.28
C PHE A 179 10.60 -1.04 -15.91
N ALA A 180 11.32 -2.06 -15.45
CA ALA A 180 11.99 -2.01 -14.16
C ALA A 180 13.08 -0.92 -14.13
N ARG A 181 13.94 -0.84 -15.16
CA ARG A 181 15.01 0.19 -15.20
C ARG A 181 14.42 1.58 -15.40
N PHE A 182 13.40 1.72 -16.25
CA PHE A 182 12.65 2.95 -16.38
C PHE A 182 12.11 3.42 -15.02
N TYR A 183 11.41 2.54 -14.30
CA TYR A 183 10.80 2.89 -13.03
C TYR A 183 11.85 3.25 -11.97
N ALA A 184 12.94 2.48 -11.89
CA ALA A 184 14.06 2.78 -11.00
C ALA A 184 14.66 4.17 -11.27
N ALA A 185 14.91 4.51 -12.55
CA ALA A 185 15.44 5.82 -12.94
C ALA A 185 14.46 6.97 -12.63
N LEU A 186 13.16 6.77 -12.85
CA LEU A 186 12.13 7.73 -12.49
C LEU A 186 12.06 7.93 -10.97
N PHE A 187 12.03 6.84 -10.21
CA PHE A 187 11.99 6.89 -8.75
C PHE A 187 13.22 7.61 -8.19
N ASP A 188 14.41 7.32 -8.72
CA ASP A 188 15.65 8.00 -8.32
C ASP A 188 15.64 9.50 -8.67
N ARG A 189 14.92 9.91 -9.73
CA ARG A 189 14.67 11.34 -10.00
C ARG A 189 13.75 11.94 -8.93
N VAL A 190 12.65 11.28 -8.59
CA VAL A 190 11.70 11.74 -7.55
C VAL A 190 12.41 11.91 -6.20
N VAL A 191 13.18 10.90 -5.75
CA VAL A 191 13.89 10.95 -4.46
C VAL A 191 15.03 11.99 -4.48
N ARG A 192 15.67 12.25 -5.62
CA ARG A 192 16.66 13.33 -5.73
C ARG A 192 16.04 14.72 -5.60
N GLU A 193 14.83 14.92 -6.12
CA GLU A 193 14.09 16.18 -5.98
C GLU A 193 13.52 16.37 -4.58
N ASP A 194 13.15 15.28 -3.92
CA ASP A 194 12.60 15.25 -2.58
C ASP A 194 13.37 14.27 -1.65
N PRO A 195 14.60 14.61 -1.22
CA PRO A 195 15.42 13.71 -0.42
C PRO A 195 14.73 13.24 0.86
N GLY A 196 14.72 11.92 1.07
CA GLY A 196 14.10 11.27 2.24
C GLY A 196 12.58 11.20 2.19
N ALA A 197 11.94 11.56 1.08
CA ALA A 197 10.50 11.40 0.92
C ALA A 197 10.12 9.92 0.76
N VAL A 198 8.94 9.59 1.29
CA VAL A 198 8.23 8.34 1.02
C VAL A 198 7.22 8.60 -0.09
N VAL A 199 7.28 7.77 -1.13
CA VAL A 199 6.51 7.94 -2.35
C VAL A 199 5.25 7.09 -2.27
N THR A 200 4.07 7.70 -2.38
CA THR A 200 2.82 6.99 -2.60
C THR A 200 2.72 6.59 -4.07
N GLU A 201 2.65 5.29 -4.35
CA GLU A 201 2.53 4.74 -5.70
C GLU A 201 1.08 4.34 -6.03
N TYR A 202 0.28 4.03 -5.00
CA TYR A 202 -1.10 3.60 -5.14
C TYR A 202 -1.90 3.94 -3.88
N ALA A 203 -3.13 4.41 -4.06
CA ALA A 203 -4.13 4.55 -3.00
C ALA A 203 -5.52 4.44 -3.64
N TRP A 204 -6.15 3.29 -3.49
CA TRP A 204 -7.49 3.00 -4.02
C TRP A 204 -8.20 2.01 -3.10
N ASP A 205 -9.52 1.89 -3.20
CA ASP A 205 -10.21 0.74 -2.62
C ASP A 205 -9.65 -0.60 -3.15
N ALA A 206 -9.79 -1.67 -2.37
CA ALA A 206 -9.19 -2.97 -2.69
C ALA A 206 -10.02 -3.81 -3.67
N SER A 207 -11.25 -3.39 -3.99
CA SER A 207 -12.18 -4.13 -4.86
C SER A 207 -12.15 -3.70 -6.33
N THR A 208 -11.61 -2.52 -6.63
CA THR A 208 -11.58 -2.01 -8.01
C THR A 208 -10.44 -1.03 -8.26
N CYS A 209 -10.26 -0.71 -9.53
CA CYS A 209 -9.33 0.27 -10.10
C CYS A 209 -9.75 0.56 -11.55
N ASP A 210 -9.28 1.66 -12.13
CA ASP A 210 -9.64 2.01 -13.51
C ASP A 210 -8.51 2.65 -14.32
N PRO A 211 -8.02 1.96 -15.38
CA PRO A 211 -8.05 0.51 -15.57
C PRO A 211 -7.29 -0.24 -14.47
N CYS A 212 -7.72 -1.48 -14.25
CA CYS A 212 -7.01 -2.42 -13.41
C CYS A 212 -5.90 -3.14 -14.19
N PRO A 213 -4.62 -2.98 -13.80
CA PRO A 213 -3.52 -3.72 -14.40
C PRO A 213 -3.42 -5.17 -13.89
N VAL A 214 -4.18 -5.54 -12.87
CA VAL A 214 -4.32 -6.91 -12.34
C VAL A 214 -5.71 -7.02 -11.74
N GLU A 215 -6.19 -8.24 -11.53
CA GLU A 215 -7.43 -8.45 -10.79
C GLU A 215 -7.35 -7.79 -9.40
N PRO A 216 -8.45 -7.19 -8.91
CA PRO A 216 -8.53 -6.69 -7.53
C PRO A 216 -8.33 -7.79 -6.49
N LEU A 217 -8.08 -7.37 -5.25
CA LEU A 217 -7.79 -8.32 -4.17
C LEU A 217 -9.02 -9.17 -3.84
N ASP A 218 -8.86 -10.49 -3.92
CA ASP A 218 -9.90 -11.41 -3.45
C ASP A 218 -9.86 -11.56 -1.92
N VAL A 219 -10.89 -12.17 -1.35
CA VAL A 219 -10.97 -12.28 0.12
C VAL A 219 -10.01 -13.31 0.71
N GLY A 220 -9.59 -14.31 -0.05
CA GLY A 220 -8.51 -15.21 0.35
C GLY A 220 -7.17 -14.46 0.46
N GLU A 221 -6.91 -13.55 -0.47
CA GLU A 221 -5.75 -12.66 -0.41
C GLU A 221 -5.86 -11.70 0.76
N LEU A 222 -7.03 -11.08 0.99
CA LEU A 222 -7.26 -10.22 2.15
C LEU A 222 -7.06 -10.98 3.49
N ALA A 223 -7.51 -12.24 3.58
CA ALA A 223 -7.25 -13.10 4.72
C ALA A 223 -5.75 -13.34 4.90
N THR A 224 -5.04 -13.66 3.81
CA THR A 224 -3.59 -13.86 3.80
C THR A 224 -2.84 -12.61 4.27
N LEU A 225 -3.34 -11.42 3.91
CA LEU A 225 -2.80 -10.13 4.31
C LEU A 225 -3.22 -9.69 5.72
N GLY A 226 -3.98 -10.51 6.45
CA GLY A 226 -4.26 -10.33 7.88
C GLY A 226 -5.67 -9.88 8.23
N LEU A 227 -6.61 -9.86 7.29
CA LEU A 227 -8.00 -9.48 7.60
C LEU A 227 -8.68 -10.50 8.53
N ASP A 228 -8.31 -11.78 8.45
CA ASP A 228 -8.78 -12.90 9.30
C ASP A 228 -8.49 -12.74 10.80
N VAL A 229 -7.39 -12.06 11.15
CA VAL A 229 -6.99 -11.86 12.56
C VAL A 229 -7.56 -10.58 13.16
N LEU A 230 -8.17 -9.70 12.37
CA LEU A 230 -8.78 -8.48 12.88
C LEU A 230 -10.10 -8.77 13.61
N PRO A 231 -10.30 -8.27 14.85
CA PRO A 231 -11.51 -8.55 15.64
C PRO A 231 -12.83 -8.28 14.91
N SER A 232 -12.89 -7.25 14.07
CA SER A 232 -14.07 -6.88 13.28
C SER A 232 -14.43 -7.89 12.19
N TYR A 233 -13.46 -8.68 11.72
CA TYR A 233 -13.62 -9.61 10.61
C TYR A 233 -13.52 -11.09 11.04
N ARG A 234 -13.10 -11.39 12.27
CA ARG A 234 -13.05 -12.76 12.80
C ARG A 234 -14.37 -13.53 12.65
N ARG A 235 -15.51 -12.86 12.89
CA ARG A 235 -16.84 -13.47 12.71
C ARG A 235 -17.20 -13.67 11.25
N TRP A 236 -16.70 -12.79 10.38
CA TRP A 236 -16.86 -12.93 8.94
C TRP A 236 -16.14 -14.22 8.53
N PHE A 237 -14.84 -14.37 8.77
CA PHE A 237 -14.08 -15.57 8.38
C PHE A 237 -14.49 -16.90 9.06
N ALA A 238 -15.45 -16.89 10.00
CA ALA A 238 -15.95 -18.09 10.67
C ALA A 238 -16.99 -18.89 9.86
N ARG A 239 -17.45 -18.37 8.71
CA ARG A 239 -18.43 -19.04 7.83
C ARG A 239 -18.12 -18.78 6.35
N PRO A 240 -18.65 -19.61 5.44
CA PRO A 240 -18.65 -19.29 4.01
C PRO A 240 -19.49 -18.04 3.72
N HIS A 241 -19.12 -17.27 2.70
CA HIS A 241 -19.88 -16.12 2.20
C HIS A 241 -20.05 -16.20 0.70
N GLU A 242 -21.08 -15.51 0.21
CA GLU A 242 -21.26 -15.33 -1.23
C GLU A 242 -20.23 -14.33 -1.80
N ALA A 243 -19.98 -14.41 -3.11
CA ALA A 243 -19.00 -13.55 -3.79
C ALA A 243 -19.31 -12.05 -3.64
N SER A 244 -20.58 -11.66 -3.60
CA SER A 244 -21.01 -10.27 -3.42
C SER A 244 -20.70 -9.73 -2.01
N GLU A 245 -20.80 -10.57 -0.97
CA GLU A 245 -20.42 -10.20 0.39
C GLU A 245 -18.89 -10.00 0.50
N ALA A 246 -18.14 -10.84 -0.21
CA ALA A 246 -16.68 -10.76 -0.30
C ALA A 246 -16.21 -9.45 -0.97
N GLU A 247 -16.79 -9.10 -2.11
CA GLU A 247 -16.52 -7.85 -2.82
C GLU A 247 -16.86 -6.62 -1.96
N ALA A 248 -17.99 -6.65 -1.25
CA ALA A 248 -18.39 -5.58 -0.34
C ALA A 248 -17.41 -5.38 0.83
N VAL A 249 -16.69 -6.42 1.25
CA VAL A 249 -15.63 -6.29 2.26
C VAL A 249 -14.39 -5.63 1.65
N ALA A 250 -13.97 -6.05 0.46
CA ALA A 250 -12.84 -5.44 -0.24
C ALA A 250 -13.08 -3.95 -0.53
N ALA A 251 -14.30 -3.57 -0.93
CA ALA A 251 -14.69 -2.18 -1.22
C ALA A 251 -14.63 -1.25 0.01
N GLN A 252 -14.63 -1.80 1.23
CA GLN A 252 -14.49 -1.03 2.47
C GLN A 252 -13.03 -0.75 2.83
N LEU A 253 -12.08 -1.43 2.19
CA LEU A 253 -10.67 -1.33 2.47
C LEU A 253 -9.99 -0.47 1.42
N VAL A 254 -9.07 0.38 1.85
CA VAL A 254 -8.16 1.11 0.99
C VAL A 254 -6.81 0.41 1.04
N LEU A 255 -6.32 0.01 -0.14
CA LEU A 255 -4.94 -0.41 -0.33
C LEU A 255 -4.07 0.82 -0.59
N THR A 256 -3.11 1.08 0.28
CA THR A 256 -2.07 2.08 0.08
C THR A 256 -0.75 1.40 -0.20
N ARG A 257 -0.07 1.77 -1.28
CA ARG A 257 1.29 1.34 -1.58
C ARG A 257 2.25 2.52 -1.42
N LEU A 258 3.20 2.39 -0.50
CA LEU A 258 4.27 3.34 -0.26
C LEU A 258 5.60 2.74 -0.65
N HIS A 259 6.50 3.56 -1.16
CA HIS A 259 7.85 3.18 -1.52
C HIS A 259 8.86 4.17 -0.92
N ALA A 260 9.76 3.64 -0.11
CA ALA A 260 10.86 4.37 0.49
C ALA A 260 12.18 3.78 0.02
N ARG A 261 13.17 4.63 -0.23
CA ARG A 261 14.57 4.23 -0.38
C ARG A 261 15.39 4.95 0.66
N TYR A 262 16.10 4.20 1.49
CA TYR A 262 16.81 4.77 2.63
C TYR A 262 18.16 4.09 2.88
N SER A 263 19.04 4.82 3.54
CA SER A 263 20.38 4.37 3.92
C SER A 263 20.68 4.83 5.36
N ALA A 264 21.79 4.38 5.92
CA ALA A 264 22.28 4.87 7.21
C ALA A 264 22.46 6.39 7.26
N ALA A 265 22.68 7.04 6.11
CA ALA A 265 22.83 8.49 6.03
C ALA A 265 21.50 9.25 5.89
N SER A 266 20.42 8.59 5.43
CA SER A 266 19.16 9.26 5.11
C SER A 266 17.98 8.91 6.03
N LEU A 267 18.07 7.79 6.76
CA LEU A 267 17.06 7.41 7.75
C LEU A 267 17.47 7.89 9.14
N GLY A 268 16.65 8.73 9.76
CA GLY A 268 16.84 9.16 11.15
C GLY A 268 16.08 8.30 12.16
N GLU A 269 14.78 8.13 11.93
CA GLU A 269 13.85 7.45 12.82
C GLU A 269 13.06 6.34 12.10
N ASP A 270 12.48 5.41 12.86
CA ASP A 270 11.55 4.41 12.30
C ASP A 270 10.34 5.08 11.65
N LEU A 271 9.71 4.42 10.68
CA LEU A 271 8.56 4.99 10.00
C LEU A 271 7.33 4.95 10.92
N VAL A 272 6.71 6.09 11.16
CA VAL A 272 5.44 6.18 11.89
C VAL A 272 4.35 6.48 10.87
N PHE A 273 3.25 5.75 10.91
CA PHE A 273 2.15 5.93 9.97
C PHE A 273 0.98 6.67 10.60
N GLN A 274 0.27 7.42 9.77
CA GLN A 274 -0.95 8.13 10.14
C GLN A 274 -1.95 8.05 8.99
N ALA A 275 -3.24 8.09 9.32
CA ALA A 275 -4.29 8.24 8.33
C ALA A 275 -4.14 9.58 7.59
N ALA A 276 -4.53 9.61 6.32
CA ALA A 276 -4.35 10.78 5.48
C ALA A 276 -5.56 11.04 4.59
N THR A 277 -5.70 12.30 4.18
CA THR A 277 -6.75 12.77 3.27
C THR A 277 -6.75 11.94 1.98
N PRO A 278 -7.92 11.54 1.47
CA PRO A 278 -8.00 10.85 0.20
C PRO A 278 -7.32 11.62 -0.93
N ILE A 279 -6.78 10.88 -1.89
CA ILE A 279 -6.15 11.46 -3.08
C ILE A 279 -6.68 10.78 -4.34
N VAL A 280 -6.66 11.52 -5.44
CA VAL A 280 -6.99 10.99 -6.76
C VAL A 280 -5.94 11.41 -7.79
N GLY A 281 -5.82 10.63 -8.85
CA GLY A 281 -4.93 10.92 -9.98
C GLY A 281 -4.54 9.66 -10.72
N GLY A 282 -4.18 9.81 -12.00
CA GLY A 282 -3.79 8.67 -12.82
C GLY A 282 -4.99 7.99 -13.47
N ARG A 283 -6.04 8.73 -13.80
CA ARG A 283 -7.26 8.24 -14.45
C ARG A 283 -7.53 8.94 -15.78
N GLU A 284 -6.50 9.50 -16.39
CA GLU A 284 -6.61 10.25 -17.64
C GLU A 284 -7.65 11.40 -17.58
N THR A 285 -7.84 12.03 -16.41
CA THR A 285 -8.79 13.17 -16.33
C THR A 285 -8.14 14.41 -16.92
N PHE A 286 -8.88 15.09 -17.79
CA PHE A 286 -8.48 16.36 -18.37
C PHE A 286 -8.74 17.51 -17.39
N ALA A 287 -7.86 18.50 -17.40
CA ALA A 287 -8.10 19.79 -16.79
C ALA A 287 -9.23 20.54 -17.53
N ASP A 288 -9.66 21.66 -16.98
CA ASP A 288 -10.75 22.49 -17.54
C ASP A 288 -10.49 22.96 -18.99
N ASP A 289 -9.23 22.95 -19.43
CA ASP A 289 -8.84 23.28 -20.81
C ASP A 289 -9.19 22.17 -21.82
N GLY A 290 -9.60 20.98 -21.36
CA GLY A 290 -9.93 19.83 -22.20
C GLY A 290 -8.74 19.23 -22.96
N VAL A 291 -7.51 19.66 -22.67
CA VAL A 291 -6.29 19.29 -23.41
C VAL A 291 -5.23 18.73 -22.47
N THR A 292 -5.05 19.31 -21.28
CA THR A 292 -4.03 18.93 -20.33
C THR A 292 -4.53 17.77 -19.46
N ILE A 293 -3.81 16.65 -19.46
CA ILE A 293 -4.09 15.51 -18.57
C ILE A 293 -3.41 15.73 -17.21
N GLU A 294 -4.06 15.31 -16.12
CA GLU A 294 -3.45 15.38 -14.78
C GLU A 294 -2.14 14.57 -14.73
N ARG A 295 -1.10 15.07 -14.03
CA ARG A 295 0.23 14.40 -13.97
C ARG A 295 0.72 14.06 -12.56
N GLY A 296 -0.15 14.17 -11.57
CA GLY A 296 0.17 13.90 -10.16
C GLY A 296 -1.07 13.54 -9.36
N ALA A 297 -0.92 13.51 -8.03
CA ALA A 297 -2.03 13.33 -7.11
C ALA A 297 -2.61 14.69 -6.68
N ARG A 298 -3.93 14.78 -6.58
CA ARG A 298 -4.63 15.87 -5.92
C ARG A 298 -5.41 15.38 -4.70
N PRO A 299 -5.51 16.15 -3.61
CA PRO A 299 -6.41 15.84 -2.51
C PRO A 299 -7.86 15.77 -2.99
N ASP A 300 -8.63 14.89 -2.36
CA ASP A 300 -10.08 14.80 -2.52
C ASP A 300 -10.76 14.60 -1.14
N PRO A 301 -10.81 15.65 -0.29
CA PRO A 301 -11.31 15.54 1.08
C PRO A 301 -12.77 15.09 1.18
N SER A 302 -13.56 15.33 0.13
CA SER A 302 -14.98 14.96 0.03
C SER A 302 -15.21 13.65 -0.73
N GLY A 303 -14.18 13.09 -1.34
CA GLY A 303 -14.29 11.92 -2.22
C GLY A 303 -13.65 10.67 -1.64
N SER A 304 -13.27 9.76 -2.55
CA SER A 304 -12.62 8.50 -2.23
C SER A 304 -11.17 8.47 -2.76
N ASN A 305 -10.38 7.53 -2.24
CA ASN A 305 -9.04 7.27 -2.77
C ASN A 305 -9.17 6.67 -4.17
N ASN A 306 -8.64 7.35 -5.19
CA ASN A 306 -8.59 6.87 -6.56
C ASN A 306 -7.27 7.29 -7.23
N PHE A 307 -6.15 6.99 -6.59
CA PHE A 307 -4.82 7.31 -7.07
C PHE A 307 -4.06 6.06 -7.48
N GLN A 308 -3.50 6.09 -8.69
CA GLN A 308 -2.59 5.07 -9.17
C GLN A 308 -1.46 5.68 -10.01
N THR A 309 -0.28 5.11 -9.93
CA THR A 309 0.84 5.46 -10.81
C THR A 309 0.65 4.86 -12.18
N ARG A 310 0.55 5.71 -13.21
CA ARG A 310 0.30 5.29 -14.59
C ARG A 310 1.37 5.83 -15.54
N PHE A 311 1.83 4.93 -16.40
CA PHE A 311 2.69 5.21 -17.54
C PHE A 311 1.96 4.75 -18.79
N VAL A 312 1.98 5.58 -19.83
CA VAL A 312 1.11 5.42 -21.00
C VAL A 312 1.93 5.34 -22.28
N ILE A 313 1.79 4.25 -23.03
CA ILE A 313 2.20 4.21 -24.43
C ILE A 313 0.99 4.58 -25.28
N ARG A 314 1.16 5.55 -26.19
CA ARG A 314 0.08 6.02 -27.08
C ARG A 314 0.34 5.65 -28.53
N HIS A 315 -0.55 4.83 -29.08
CA HIS A 315 -0.55 4.41 -30.48
C HIS A 315 -1.48 5.31 -31.28
N ARG A 316 -0.94 6.24 -32.07
CA ARG A 316 -1.75 7.12 -32.92
C ARG A 316 -2.46 6.35 -34.04
N TRP A 317 -3.59 6.87 -34.51
CA TRP A 317 -4.37 6.28 -35.58
C TRP A 317 -3.57 6.33 -36.88
N THR A 318 -3.29 5.14 -37.44
CA THR A 318 -2.56 4.96 -38.70
C THR A 318 -3.46 4.62 -39.89
N GLY A 319 -4.76 4.38 -39.64
CA GLY A 319 -5.73 4.11 -40.70
C GLY A 319 -6.07 5.34 -41.54
N ALA A 320 -6.83 5.12 -42.62
CA ALA A 320 -7.31 6.21 -43.46
C ALA A 320 -8.26 7.13 -42.67
N ILE A 321 -8.16 8.45 -42.88
CA ILE A 321 -9.13 9.42 -42.38
C ILE A 321 -10.12 9.68 -43.52
N THR A 322 -11.36 9.23 -43.35
CA THR A 322 -12.37 9.26 -44.43
C THR A 322 -13.43 10.34 -44.23
N CYS A 323 -13.45 10.99 -43.07
CA CYS A 323 -14.40 12.05 -42.74
C CYS A 323 -13.79 13.45 -42.91
N PRO A 324 -14.62 14.47 -43.22
CA PRO A 324 -14.16 15.85 -43.42
C PRO A 324 -13.72 16.54 -42.11
N GLU A 325 -14.26 16.12 -40.96
CA GLU A 325 -13.96 16.69 -39.64
C GLU A 325 -13.45 15.62 -38.66
N PRO A 326 -12.19 15.17 -38.79
CA PRO A 326 -11.63 14.14 -37.92
C PRO A 326 -11.47 14.63 -36.49
N ARG A 327 -11.98 13.86 -35.53
CA ARG A 327 -11.83 14.14 -34.09
C ARG A 327 -10.72 13.28 -33.50
N ARG A 328 -9.49 13.80 -33.54
CA ARG A 328 -8.29 13.17 -32.97
C ARG A 328 -8.21 13.29 -31.45
N GLY A 329 -7.34 12.49 -30.85
CA GLY A 329 -7.13 12.47 -29.39
C GLY A 329 -8.17 11.69 -28.59
N ARG A 330 -8.99 10.87 -29.26
CA ARG A 330 -9.87 9.89 -28.60
C ARG A 330 -9.07 8.63 -28.34
N TRP A 331 -8.83 8.29 -27.09
CA TRP A 331 -7.99 7.16 -26.69
C TRP A 331 -8.84 6.02 -26.13
N GLY A 332 -8.50 4.78 -26.45
CA GLY A 332 -9.20 3.59 -25.99
C GLY A 332 -8.40 2.32 -26.29
N GLY A 333 -9.06 1.15 -26.27
CA GLY A 333 -8.43 -0.11 -26.65
C GLY A 333 -8.10 -0.19 -28.15
N PRO A 334 -7.41 -1.27 -28.59
CA PRO A 334 -7.03 -1.45 -29.99
C PRO A 334 -8.24 -1.38 -30.95
N PRO A 335 -8.19 -0.56 -32.02
CA PRO A 335 -9.23 -0.54 -33.03
C PRO A 335 -9.39 -1.91 -33.68
N GLY A 336 -10.63 -2.36 -33.84
CA GLY A 336 -10.95 -3.69 -34.39
C GLY A 336 -11.15 -4.81 -33.37
N GLY A 337 -11.09 -4.52 -32.07
CA GLY A 337 -11.47 -5.48 -31.02
C GLY A 337 -10.46 -6.59 -30.82
N GLY A 338 -9.23 -6.22 -30.46
CA GLY A 338 -8.22 -7.13 -29.92
C GLY A 338 -7.99 -6.85 -28.43
N ALA A 339 -7.64 -7.88 -27.65
CA ALA A 339 -7.07 -7.65 -26.34
C ALA A 339 -5.77 -6.84 -26.53
N PRO A 340 -5.51 -5.79 -25.72
CA PRO A 340 -4.18 -5.20 -25.67
C PRO A 340 -3.16 -6.33 -25.46
N PRO A 341 -1.95 -6.25 -26.04
CA PRO A 341 -0.88 -7.16 -25.63
C PRO A 341 -0.81 -7.19 -24.10
N ALA A 342 -0.62 -8.37 -23.53
CA ALA A 342 -0.49 -8.58 -22.09
C ALA A 342 0.83 -7.98 -21.59
N THR A 343 0.95 -6.66 -21.67
CA THR A 343 2.11 -5.86 -21.30
C THR A 343 1.77 -5.02 -20.07
N GLN A 344 1.12 -5.67 -19.11
CA GLN A 344 1.08 -5.19 -17.73
C GLN A 344 2.45 -5.48 -17.10
N ALA A 345 3.45 -4.71 -17.52
CA ALA A 345 4.74 -4.69 -16.85
C ALA A 345 4.55 -4.01 -15.49
N SER A 346 4.82 -4.76 -14.41
CA SER A 346 5.01 -4.24 -13.06
C SER A 346 6.50 -4.18 -12.76
N ALA A 347 6.92 -3.25 -11.91
CA ALA A 347 8.31 -3.10 -11.54
C ALA A 347 8.68 -4.17 -10.49
N GLY A 348 8.95 -5.38 -10.96
CA GLY A 348 9.56 -6.43 -10.15
C GLY A 348 11.05 -6.16 -9.90
N GLU A 349 11.58 -6.74 -8.82
CA GLU A 349 13.03 -6.81 -8.54
C GLU A 349 13.78 -5.46 -8.43
N LEU A 350 13.10 -4.35 -8.13
CA LEU A 350 13.70 -3.00 -8.03
C LEU A 350 14.93 -2.89 -7.12
N ALA A 351 15.06 -3.77 -6.13
CA ALA A 351 16.21 -3.85 -5.23
C ALA A 351 17.51 -4.24 -5.95
N VAL A 352 17.44 -4.95 -7.08
CA VAL A 352 18.60 -5.44 -7.85
C VAL A 352 18.66 -4.89 -9.27
N THR A 353 17.66 -4.12 -9.69
CA THR A 353 17.60 -3.48 -11.01
C THR A 353 18.69 -2.42 -11.17
N GLU A 354 19.35 -2.39 -12.32
CA GLU A 354 20.29 -1.34 -12.71
C GLU A 354 19.56 0.02 -12.85
N ARG A 355 20.09 1.07 -12.21
CA ARG A 355 19.36 2.34 -12.01
C ARG A 355 19.91 3.54 -12.78
N ASP A 356 20.96 3.33 -13.56
CA ASP A 356 21.67 4.34 -14.35
C ASP A 356 21.09 4.57 -15.75
N ALA A 357 19.90 4.02 -16.03
CA ALA A 357 19.27 4.15 -17.32
C ALA A 357 18.88 5.62 -17.61
N PRO A 358 19.18 6.15 -18.81
CA PRO A 358 18.85 7.52 -19.16
C PRO A 358 17.33 7.67 -19.31
N LEU A 359 16.71 8.47 -18.43
CA LEU A 359 15.25 8.59 -18.37
C LEU A 359 14.67 9.14 -19.69
N GLU A 360 15.44 9.94 -20.42
CA GLU A 360 15.08 10.54 -21.71
C GLU A 360 14.78 9.48 -22.78
N ARG A 361 15.38 8.29 -22.67
CA ARG A 361 15.11 7.15 -23.55
C ARG A 361 13.65 6.71 -23.47
N TYR A 362 13.03 6.84 -22.31
CA TYR A 362 11.71 6.28 -22.01
C TYR A 362 10.58 7.30 -22.16
N LEU A 363 10.88 8.59 -22.30
CA LEU A 363 9.90 9.68 -22.23
C LEU A 363 9.60 10.28 -23.62
N VAL A 364 8.32 10.50 -23.94
CA VAL A 364 7.90 10.88 -25.31
C VAL A 364 8.30 12.30 -25.69
N ASP A 365 7.92 13.37 -24.96
CA ASP A 365 8.41 14.74 -25.27
C ASP A 365 8.26 15.76 -24.12
N ALA A 366 7.11 15.83 -23.45
CA ALA A 366 6.89 16.83 -22.36
C ALA A 366 7.68 16.55 -21.07
N ALA A 367 8.23 15.34 -20.94
CA ALA A 367 9.02 14.90 -19.80
C ALA A 367 10.54 14.93 -20.07
N ARG A 368 10.95 15.22 -21.32
CA ARG A 368 12.36 15.39 -21.72
C ARG A 368 12.96 16.73 -21.29
N SER A 369 12.10 17.72 -21.02
CA SER A 369 12.53 19.00 -20.49
C SER A 369 13.00 18.81 -19.04
N THR A 370 14.28 19.05 -18.79
CA THR A 370 14.88 19.20 -17.46
C THR A 370 14.18 20.26 -16.59
N HIS A 371 13.21 21.00 -17.14
CA HIS A 371 12.48 22.10 -16.52
C HIS A 371 10.94 21.94 -16.55
N ALA A 372 10.40 20.92 -17.21
CA ALA A 372 8.99 20.59 -17.08
C ALA A 372 8.84 19.86 -15.74
N PRO A 373 8.00 20.35 -14.81
CA PRO A 373 7.76 19.61 -13.58
C PRO A 373 7.00 18.33 -13.96
N LEU A 374 7.74 17.23 -14.16
CA LEU A 374 7.17 15.87 -14.05
C LEU A 374 6.37 15.77 -12.74
N LEU A 375 6.85 16.50 -11.74
CA LEU A 375 6.23 16.81 -10.48
C LEU A 375 5.70 18.24 -10.52
N ARG A 376 4.44 18.47 -10.94
CA ARG A 376 3.75 19.65 -10.37
C ARG A 376 3.87 19.47 -8.85
N LYS A 377 4.32 20.50 -8.13
CA LYS A 377 4.47 20.50 -6.67
C LYS A 377 3.11 20.46 -5.97
N ASP A 378 2.24 19.54 -6.38
CA ASP A 378 1.05 19.20 -5.65
C ASP A 378 1.53 18.32 -4.50
N ARG A 379 2.13 19.01 -3.51
CA ARG A 379 2.48 18.42 -2.22
C ARG A 379 1.21 17.73 -1.73
N VAL A 380 1.27 16.43 -1.48
CA VAL A 380 0.29 15.80 -0.61
C VAL A 380 0.30 16.62 0.67
N PRO A 381 -0.79 17.32 1.02
CA PRO A 381 -0.78 18.25 2.14
C PRO A 381 -0.31 17.52 3.40
N ALA A 382 0.41 18.25 4.25
CA ALA A 382 0.59 17.81 5.64
C ALA A 382 -0.81 17.57 6.24
N PRO A 383 -0.97 16.51 7.04
CA PRO A 383 -2.28 16.14 7.56
C PRO A 383 -2.92 17.31 8.33
N GLU A 384 -4.20 17.53 8.14
CA GLU A 384 -4.99 18.13 9.21
C GLU A 384 -5.24 17.03 10.26
N PRO A 385 -5.08 17.32 11.57
CA PRO A 385 -5.34 16.32 12.60
C PRO A 385 -6.80 15.86 12.51
N ILE A 386 -7.00 14.58 12.20
CA ILE A 386 -8.32 13.96 12.22
C ILE A 386 -8.83 14.02 13.66
N ARG A 387 -9.79 14.91 13.91
CA ARG A 387 -10.48 14.98 15.20
C ARG A 387 -11.35 13.73 15.33
N GLY A 388 -10.89 12.81 16.19
CA GLY A 388 -11.62 11.71 16.83
C GLY A 388 -12.84 11.14 16.09
N CYS A 389 -12.70 9.90 15.59
CA CYS A 389 -13.85 9.06 15.29
C CYS A 389 -14.70 8.90 16.57
N ARG A 390 -15.80 9.65 16.68
CA ARG A 390 -16.91 9.26 17.56
C ARG A 390 -17.64 8.12 16.88
N VAL A 391 -17.55 6.94 17.48
CA VAL A 391 -18.48 5.84 17.21
C VAL A 391 -19.88 6.37 17.54
N SER A 392 -20.71 6.57 16.53
CA SER A 392 -22.14 6.78 16.74
C SER A 392 -22.79 5.43 16.97
N ASP A 393 -23.01 5.08 18.24
CA ASP A 393 -23.92 4.01 18.64
C ASP A 393 -25.37 4.48 18.36
N SER A 394 -25.80 4.39 17.11
CA SER A 394 -27.22 4.47 16.76
C SER A 394 -27.78 3.04 16.68
N GLY A 395 -28.13 2.51 17.85
CA GLY A 395 -28.79 1.21 17.97
C GLY A 395 -29.33 0.99 19.38
N LEU A 396 -30.42 1.68 19.73
CA LEU A 396 -31.46 1.31 20.71
C LEU A 396 -32.31 2.56 21.06
N ALA A 397 -33.13 3.00 20.12
CA ALA A 397 -34.21 3.95 20.38
C ALA A 397 -35.41 3.62 19.48
N GLY A 398 -35.93 2.41 19.65
CA GLY A 398 -37.21 1.98 19.09
C GLY A 398 -37.93 1.20 20.18
N LEU A 399 -39.19 1.60 20.46
CA LEU A 399 -40.12 1.01 21.43
C LEU A 399 -40.11 1.58 22.86
N ALA A 400 -40.56 2.82 23.02
CA ALA A 400 -41.39 3.22 24.16
C ALA A 400 -42.02 4.60 23.88
N GLY A 401 -43.33 4.67 23.63
CA GLY A 401 -43.99 5.98 23.59
C GLY A 401 -45.33 6.09 22.86
N PHE A 402 -46.24 5.12 22.98
CA PHE A 402 -47.67 5.34 22.70
C PHE A 402 -48.54 4.59 23.71
N ALA A 403 -48.96 5.30 24.77
CA ALA A 403 -50.23 5.14 25.51
C ALA A 403 -50.26 6.24 26.60
N LEU A 404 -50.94 7.38 26.37
CA LEU A 404 -52.33 7.66 26.79
C LEU A 404 -52.57 7.59 28.30
N VAL A 405 -52.89 8.75 28.90
CA VAL A 405 -54.14 9.07 29.63
C VAL A 405 -53.83 10.16 30.68
N GLY A 406 -54.58 11.26 30.59
CA GLY A 406 -54.46 12.42 31.46
C GLY A 406 -55.03 12.22 32.87
N LEU A 407 -54.64 13.14 33.76
CA LEU A 407 -55.38 13.49 34.95
C LEU A 407 -55.19 15.00 35.22
N VAL A 408 -56.31 15.70 35.11
CA VAL A 408 -56.56 17.09 35.50
C VAL A 408 -56.85 17.14 37.02
N ALA A 409 -56.64 18.32 37.61
CA ALA A 409 -57.20 18.87 38.87
C ALA A 409 -56.16 19.02 40.01
N LEU A 410 -55.69 20.25 40.29
CA LEU A 410 -56.28 21.32 41.13
C LEU A 410 -55.84 21.24 42.60
N GLY A 411 -55.07 22.24 43.05
CA GLY A 411 -54.71 22.42 44.46
C GLY A 411 -53.97 23.73 44.77
N ARG A 412 -54.73 24.83 44.86
CA ARG A 412 -54.50 26.10 45.63
C ARG A 412 -53.51 26.01 46.80
N ARG A 413 -52.86 27.05 47.32
CA ARG A 413 -52.68 28.50 47.06
C ARG A 413 -51.54 28.94 48.01
N ARG A 414 -50.79 29.99 47.64
CA ARG A 414 -49.94 30.79 48.55
C ARG A 414 -50.81 31.44 49.66
N THR A 415 -50.30 31.55 50.90
CA THR A 415 -50.10 32.82 51.67
C THR A 415 -49.69 32.60 53.13
N ARG A 416 -48.85 33.51 53.63
CA ARG A 416 -48.41 33.74 55.03
C ARG A 416 -49.52 34.36 55.89
N ARG A 417 -49.58 34.02 57.19
CA ARG A 417 -49.44 34.91 58.38
C ARG A 417 -49.95 34.23 59.66
N ALA A 418 -49.23 34.53 60.75
CA ALA A 418 -49.50 34.32 62.18
C ALA A 418 -49.48 32.86 62.66
#